data_AF-A0A165I183-F1
#
_entry.id   AF-A0A165I183-F1
#
_cell.length_a   1.000
_cell.length_b   1.000
_cell.length_c   1.000
_cell.angle_alpha   90.00
_cell.angle_beta   90.00
_cell.angle_gamma   90.00
#
_symmetry.space_group_name_H-M   'P 1'
#
loop_
_entity.id
_entity.type
_entity.pdbx_description
1 polymer ?
#
loop_
_entity_poly.entity_id
_entity_poly.type
_entity_poly.pdbx_seq_one_letter_code
_entity_poly.pdbx_strand_id
1 'polypeptide(L)'
;MNHDYVQVWKNTSSRPFKLFLADIEPPNAGKVPPDDFELRPKEETTLKWTCPPPNGDGKTSGYLRFWSIPSTEHKLGSGLTFGIKLEQDFVKGVPQPYKVLTYVGSPTGDPNSWTDVTTEFNPDYNFFVRGPGMFESYGINIRKLLGPIASISITIEQLYQQATGLILPPGPDYVEEWVNETREGIFELLDSAIVVPTTEKPSKVIKPKDGSRLYPGRSAVLAWSCPIPEGSGYTVGSLRYWADKTAAEGHVFGVRLEQMFAASTAAGKESTPEPPQVMIFNGPPFSFLWEDVTKELMLNNSYTFKVKHNPVDYIVTVENLMSIHFSRCAVRVTITDGMC
;
A
#
# COMPACT_ATOMS: atom_id res chain seq x y z
N MET A 1 -26.12 -23.94 -16.36
CA MET A 1 -25.01 -24.68 -15.71
C MET A 1 -24.58 -23.82 -14.53
N ASN A 2 -24.41 -24.40 -13.35
CA ASN A 2 -23.96 -23.60 -12.20
C ASN A 2 -22.49 -23.25 -12.36
N HIS A 3 -22.08 -22.06 -11.90
CA HIS A 3 -20.69 -21.65 -11.87
C HIS A 3 -20.14 -21.86 -10.46
N ASP A 4 -19.11 -22.68 -10.37
CA ASP A 4 -18.39 -22.93 -9.13
C ASP A 4 -17.19 -22.00 -9.02
N TYR A 5 -16.79 -21.72 -7.78
CA TYR A 5 -15.63 -20.88 -7.47
C TYR A 5 -14.92 -21.40 -6.24
N VAL A 6 -13.59 -21.32 -6.25
CA VAL A 6 -12.77 -21.82 -5.15
C VAL A 6 -11.60 -20.88 -4.87
N GLN A 7 -11.45 -20.47 -3.61
CA GLN A 7 -10.21 -19.92 -3.08
C GLN A 7 -9.66 -20.84 -2.00
N VAL A 8 -8.48 -21.40 -2.22
CA VAL A 8 -7.75 -22.17 -1.22
C VAL A 8 -6.77 -21.24 -0.54
N TRP A 9 -6.79 -21.15 0.79
CA TRP A 9 -5.91 -20.29 1.58
C TRP A 9 -5.02 -21.14 2.46
N LYS A 10 -3.71 -20.94 2.37
CA LYS A 10 -2.69 -21.70 3.10
C LYS A 10 -1.84 -20.75 3.92
N ASN A 11 -1.60 -21.08 5.17
CA ASN A 11 -0.66 -20.34 6.00
C ASN A 11 0.58 -21.19 6.28
N THR A 12 1.68 -20.90 5.57
CA THR A 12 2.97 -21.54 5.79
C THR A 12 3.88 -20.73 6.72
N SER A 13 3.42 -19.55 7.16
CA SER A 13 4.12 -18.71 8.13
C SER A 13 4.10 -19.33 9.54
N SER A 14 4.89 -18.75 10.46
CA SER A 14 4.88 -19.13 11.88
C SER A 14 3.80 -18.44 12.72
N ARG A 15 3.01 -17.52 12.13
CA ARG A 15 2.00 -16.73 12.85
C ARG A 15 0.59 -17.05 12.36
N PRO A 16 -0.41 -16.97 13.24
CA PRO A 16 -1.79 -17.06 12.81
C PRO A 16 -2.29 -15.74 12.20
N PHE A 17 -3.28 -15.84 11.32
CA PHE A 17 -3.94 -14.69 10.68
C PHE A 17 -5.42 -14.68 11.04
N LYS A 18 -5.85 -13.66 11.78
CA LYS A 18 -7.26 -13.50 12.15
C LYS A 18 -8.05 -12.96 10.97
N LEU A 19 -9.20 -13.57 10.71
CA LEU A 19 -10.14 -13.08 9.71
C LEU A 19 -10.65 -11.70 10.14
N PHE A 20 -10.59 -10.76 9.21
CA PHE A 20 -11.14 -9.43 9.37
C PHE A 20 -12.55 -9.36 8.78
N LEU A 21 -12.71 -9.86 7.56
CA LEU A 21 -13.99 -9.84 6.85
C LEU A 21 -14.01 -10.94 5.80
N ALA A 22 -15.16 -11.59 5.64
CA ALA A 22 -15.44 -12.48 4.54
C ALA A 22 -16.82 -12.16 3.98
N ASP A 23 -16.99 -12.33 2.67
CA ASP A 23 -18.30 -12.21 2.04
C ASP A 23 -18.35 -13.02 0.74
N ILE A 24 -19.59 -13.37 0.35
CA ILE A 24 -19.93 -14.01 -0.91
C ILE A 24 -21.14 -13.29 -1.50
N GLU A 25 -21.00 -12.85 -2.75
CA GLU A 25 -22.05 -12.27 -3.56
C GLU A 25 -22.43 -13.23 -4.71
N PRO A 26 -23.72 -13.53 -4.91
CA PRO A 26 -24.87 -13.11 -4.10
C PRO A 26 -24.91 -13.81 -2.72
N PRO A 27 -25.59 -13.21 -1.73
CA PRO A 27 -25.72 -13.80 -0.40
C PRO A 27 -26.27 -15.23 -0.46
N ASN A 28 -25.75 -16.10 0.40
CA ASN A 28 -26.10 -17.54 0.48
C ASN A 28 -25.59 -18.43 -0.67
N ALA A 29 -24.78 -17.93 -1.61
CA ALA A 29 -24.17 -18.77 -2.66
C ALA A 29 -23.09 -19.74 -2.11
N GLY A 30 -22.65 -19.56 -0.86
CA GLY A 30 -21.72 -20.44 -0.18
C GLY A 30 -21.65 -20.14 1.32
N LYS A 31 -20.76 -20.84 2.03
CA LYS A 31 -20.50 -20.61 3.47
C LYS A 31 -19.26 -19.75 3.63
N VAL A 32 -19.35 -18.71 4.46
CA VAL A 32 -18.20 -17.92 4.93
C VAL A 32 -17.67 -18.48 6.26
N PRO A 33 -16.37 -18.34 6.57
CA PRO A 33 -15.86 -18.66 7.89
C PRO A 33 -16.49 -17.75 8.98
N PRO A 34 -16.54 -18.18 10.24
CA PRO A 34 -17.12 -17.40 11.35
C PRO A 34 -16.27 -16.15 11.70
N ASP A 35 -16.86 -15.20 12.44
CA ASP A 35 -16.24 -13.90 12.79
C ASP A 35 -14.95 -14.01 13.63
N ASP A 36 -14.75 -15.12 14.35
CA ASP A 36 -13.57 -15.41 15.15
C ASP A 36 -12.57 -16.33 14.43
N PHE A 37 -12.80 -16.63 13.15
CA PHE A 37 -11.93 -17.50 12.37
C PHE A 37 -10.49 -16.99 12.35
N GLU A 38 -9.56 -17.91 12.54
CA GLU A 38 -8.14 -17.66 12.54
C GLU A 38 -7.46 -18.75 11.71
N LEU A 39 -6.71 -18.34 10.68
CA LEU A 39 -5.93 -19.26 9.85
C LEU A 39 -4.57 -19.49 10.51
N ARG A 40 -4.40 -20.61 11.22
CA ARG A 40 -3.20 -20.87 12.03
C ARG A 40 -2.02 -21.38 11.19
N PRO A 41 -0.79 -21.38 11.74
CA PRO A 41 0.37 -21.95 11.06
C PRO A 41 0.13 -23.38 10.59
N LYS A 42 0.49 -23.66 9.34
CA LYS A 42 0.32 -24.94 8.62
C LYS A 42 -1.13 -25.34 8.36
N GLU A 43 -2.10 -24.48 8.65
CA GLU A 43 -3.49 -24.73 8.31
C GLU A 43 -3.81 -24.27 6.88
N GLU A 44 -4.84 -24.91 6.34
CA GLU A 44 -5.46 -24.59 5.06
C GLU A 44 -6.95 -24.41 5.29
N THR A 45 -7.53 -23.39 4.67
CA THR A 45 -8.97 -23.19 4.59
C THR A 45 -9.41 -22.99 3.15
N THR A 46 -10.69 -23.17 2.88
CA THR A 46 -11.22 -22.99 1.53
C THR A 46 -12.53 -22.22 1.55
N LEU A 47 -12.58 -21.13 0.80
CA LEU A 47 -13.81 -20.43 0.48
C LEU A 47 -14.37 -21.03 -0.82
N LYS A 48 -15.59 -21.56 -0.77
CA LYS A 48 -16.29 -22.14 -1.93
C LYS A 48 -17.68 -21.54 -2.04
N TRP A 49 -18.07 -21.18 -3.25
CA TRP A 49 -19.43 -20.78 -3.56
C TRP A 49 -19.81 -21.23 -4.96
N THR A 50 -21.12 -21.39 -5.14
CA THR A 50 -21.72 -21.80 -6.39
C THR A 50 -22.87 -20.85 -6.69
N CYS A 51 -22.84 -20.22 -7.85
CA CYS A 51 -23.89 -19.30 -8.27
C CYS A 51 -24.53 -19.78 -9.57
N PRO A 52 -25.88 -19.82 -9.66
CA PRO A 52 -26.54 -19.91 -10.96
C PRO A 52 -26.25 -18.62 -11.75
N PRO A 53 -26.16 -18.68 -13.09
CA PRO A 53 -26.01 -17.49 -13.91
C PRO A 53 -27.20 -16.53 -13.63
N PRO A 54 -26.95 -15.23 -13.41
CA PRO A 54 -28.02 -14.26 -13.24
C PRO A 54 -28.87 -14.16 -14.52
N ASN A 55 -30.18 -13.92 -14.35
CA ASN A 55 -31.08 -13.63 -15.46
C ASN A 55 -30.84 -12.19 -15.97
N GLY A 56 -29.78 -12.00 -16.74
CA GLY A 56 -29.37 -10.70 -17.27
C GLY A 56 -27.94 -10.34 -16.87
N ASP A 57 -27.70 -9.07 -16.65
CA ASP A 57 -26.40 -8.60 -16.15
C ASP A 57 -26.32 -8.85 -14.65
N GLY A 58 -25.13 -9.19 -14.16
CA GLY A 58 -24.91 -9.43 -12.75
C GLY A 58 -23.47 -9.76 -12.43
N LYS A 59 -23.20 -10.01 -11.16
CA LYS A 59 -21.86 -10.24 -10.65
C LYS A 59 -21.90 -11.33 -9.59
N THR A 60 -20.86 -12.15 -9.55
CA THR A 60 -20.58 -13.00 -8.40
C THR A 60 -19.20 -12.70 -7.86
N SER A 61 -19.04 -12.72 -6.55
CA SER A 61 -17.75 -12.54 -5.93
C SER A 61 -17.64 -13.33 -4.64
N GLY A 62 -16.41 -13.66 -4.25
CA GLY A 62 -16.11 -14.20 -2.94
C GLY A 62 -14.75 -13.70 -2.49
N TYR A 63 -14.62 -13.34 -1.22
CA TYR A 63 -13.36 -12.86 -0.68
C TYR A 63 -13.15 -13.22 0.79
N LEU A 64 -11.88 -13.34 1.18
CA LEU A 64 -11.44 -13.28 2.56
C LEU A 64 -10.46 -12.11 2.73
N ARG A 65 -10.58 -11.42 3.87
CA ARG A 65 -9.65 -10.40 4.35
C ARG A 65 -9.09 -10.82 5.68
N PHE A 66 -7.79 -10.74 5.82
CA PHE A 66 -7.07 -11.05 7.04
C PHE A 66 -6.36 -9.81 7.57
N TRP A 67 -6.18 -9.78 8.88
CA TRP A 67 -5.24 -8.88 9.50
C TRP A 67 -3.81 -9.32 9.20
N SER A 68 -2.96 -8.42 8.71
CA SER A 68 -1.53 -8.69 8.59
C SER A 68 -0.80 -8.55 9.93
N ILE A 69 -1.41 -7.88 10.91
CA ILE A 69 -0.95 -7.68 12.28
C ILE A 69 -2.07 -8.22 13.18
N PRO A 70 -1.87 -9.24 14.04
CA PRO A 70 -2.92 -9.68 14.94
C PRO A 70 -3.45 -8.47 15.73
N SER A 71 -4.76 -8.24 15.66
CA SER A 71 -5.40 -7.15 16.42
C SER A 71 -5.00 -7.33 17.87
N THR A 72 -4.43 -6.30 18.51
CA THR A 72 -4.36 -6.30 19.96
C THR A 72 -5.78 -6.47 20.48
N GLU A 73 -5.99 -7.44 21.37
CA GLU A 73 -7.27 -7.58 22.06
C GLU A 73 -7.63 -6.19 22.61
N HIS A 74 -8.79 -5.67 22.19
CA HIS A 74 -9.36 -4.38 22.59
C HIS A 74 -8.96 -3.09 21.83
N LYS A 75 -8.30 -3.15 20.66
CA LYS A 75 -8.14 -1.96 19.80
C LYS A 75 -8.60 -2.19 18.35
N LEU A 76 -9.71 -1.58 17.97
CA LEU A 76 -10.04 -1.33 16.56
C LEU A 76 -9.16 -0.18 16.07
N GLY A 77 -8.36 -0.40 15.02
CA GLY A 77 -7.90 0.70 14.16
C GLY A 77 -6.42 0.93 13.90
N SER A 78 -5.49 0.01 14.21
CA SER A 78 -4.06 0.25 13.89
C SER A 78 -3.34 -0.88 13.12
N GLY A 79 -4.08 -1.86 12.60
CA GLY A 79 -3.51 -2.97 11.83
C GLY A 79 -3.54 -2.71 10.31
N LEU A 80 -2.57 -3.22 9.57
CA LEU A 80 -2.73 -3.40 8.12
C LEU A 80 -3.60 -4.65 7.89
N THR A 81 -4.50 -4.57 6.92
CA THR A 81 -5.35 -5.68 6.47
C THR A 81 -5.05 -5.96 5.01
N PHE A 82 -5.20 -7.22 4.61
CA PHE A 82 -5.09 -7.61 3.22
C PHE A 82 -6.16 -8.61 2.86
N GLY A 83 -6.48 -8.72 1.57
CA GLY A 83 -7.47 -9.67 1.11
C GLY A 83 -7.35 -9.97 -0.36
N ILE A 84 -8.00 -11.07 -0.74
CA ILE A 84 -8.10 -11.50 -2.13
C ILE A 84 -9.57 -11.77 -2.42
N LYS A 85 -10.06 -11.14 -3.50
CA LYS A 85 -11.40 -11.32 -4.06
C LYS A 85 -11.27 -11.96 -5.43
N LEU A 86 -12.09 -12.97 -5.66
CA LEU A 86 -12.31 -13.56 -6.98
C LEU A 86 -13.71 -13.13 -7.41
N GLU A 87 -13.80 -12.46 -8.55
CA GLU A 87 -15.05 -11.86 -9.03
C GLU A 87 -15.28 -12.23 -10.49
N GLN A 88 -16.54 -12.43 -10.88
CA GLN A 88 -16.89 -12.68 -12.27
C GLN A 88 -18.15 -11.91 -12.65
N ASP A 89 -18.04 -11.13 -13.72
CA ASP A 89 -19.15 -10.41 -14.31
C ASP A 89 -19.93 -11.33 -15.27
N PHE A 90 -21.23 -11.10 -15.35
CA PHE A 90 -22.12 -11.72 -16.32
C PHE A 90 -22.76 -10.63 -17.15
N VAL A 91 -22.71 -10.78 -18.47
CA VAL A 91 -23.37 -9.88 -19.42
C VAL A 91 -24.42 -10.69 -20.16
N LYS A 92 -25.70 -10.35 -19.98
CA LYS A 92 -26.85 -11.08 -20.52
C LYS A 92 -26.81 -12.58 -20.19
N GLY A 93 -26.41 -12.91 -18.97
CA GLY A 93 -26.27 -14.30 -18.47
C GLY A 93 -25.01 -15.03 -18.98
N VAL A 94 -24.15 -14.38 -19.77
CA VAL A 94 -22.90 -14.96 -20.27
C VAL A 94 -21.72 -14.57 -19.37
N PRO A 95 -20.98 -15.54 -18.81
CA PRO A 95 -19.84 -15.25 -17.96
C PRO A 95 -18.71 -14.57 -18.73
N GLN A 96 -18.18 -13.47 -18.19
CA GLN A 96 -16.93 -12.85 -18.63
C GLN A 96 -15.74 -13.54 -17.96
N PRO A 97 -14.49 -13.34 -18.42
CA PRO A 97 -13.32 -13.80 -17.67
C PRO A 97 -13.36 -13.31 -16.22
N TYR A 98 -13.02 -14.20 -15.27
CA TYR A 98 -12.97 -13.81 -13.87
C TYR A 98 -11.81 -12.85 -13.61
N LYS A 99 -11.97 -12.01 -12.59
CA LYS A 99 -10.99 -11.07 -12.09
C LYS A 99 -10.41 -11.54 -10.77
N VAL A 100 -9.11 -11.33 -10.59
CA VAL A 100 -8.44 -11.47 -9.30
C VAL A 100 -8.19 -10.06 -8.79
N LEU A 101 -8.78 -9.75 -7.63
CA LEU A 101 -8.64 -8.44 -7.02
C LEU A 101 -7.99 -8.55 -5.65
N THR A 102 -7.06 -7.65 -5.35
CA THR A 102 -6.33 -7.62 -4.08
C THR A 102 -6.68 -6.39 -3.27
N TYR A 103 -6.50 -6.49 -1.98
CA TYR A 103 -6.68 -5.41 -1.03
C TYR A 103 -5.48 -5.39 -0.09
N VAL A 104 -4.90 -4.21 0.12
CA VAL A 104 -3.91 -3.95 1.17
C VAL A 104 -4.20 -2.56 1.71
N GLY A 105 -4.58 -2.45 2.98
CA GLY A 105 -5.00 -1.17 3.53
C GLY A 105 -5.42 -1.23 4.99
N SER A 106 -5.92 -0.10 5.49
CA SER A 106 -6.46 0.00 6.85
C SER A 106 -7.80 -0.74 6.96
N PRO A 107 -8.11 -1.43 8.08
CA PRO A 107 -9.43 -1.98 8.38
C PRO A 107 -10.56 -0.94 8.35
N THR A 108 -10.22 0.34 8.54
CA THR A 108 -11.17 1.47 8.47
C THR A 108 -11.23 2.09 7.07
N GLY A 109 -10.44 1.58 6.12
CA GLY A 109 -10.46 1.98 4.72
C GLY A 109 -11.75 1.56 4.02
N ASP A 110 -11.98 2.10 2.82
CA ASP A 110 -13.15 1.74 2.02
C ASP A 110 -13.15 0.22 1.77
N PRO A 111 -14.16 -0.52 2.26
CA PRO A 111 -14.24 -1.95 2.08
C PRO A 111 -14.46 -2.35 0.61
N ASN A 112 -14.64 -1.41 -0.32
CA ASN A 112 -14.77 -1.67 -1.75
C ASN A 112 -13.53 -1.30 -2.58
N SER A 113 -12.48 -0.78 -1.94
CA SER A 113 -11.25 -0.34 -2.63
C SER A 113 -10.34 -1.51 -3.03
N TRP A 114 -10.80 -2.33 -3.96
CA TRP A 114 -10.05 -3.46 -4.50
C TRP A 114 -9.20 -3.05 -5.71
N THR A 115 -7.96 -3.54 -5.79
CA THR A 115 -7.08 -3.39 -6.96
C THR A 115 -7.26 -4.59 -7.87
N ASP A 116 -7.62 -4.37 -9.14
CA ASP A 116 -7.67 -5.44 -10.14
C ASP A 116 -6.24 -5.78 -10.58
N VAL A 117 -5.82 -7.03 -10.37
CA VAL A 117 -4.48 -7.53 -10.72
C VAL A 117 -4.53 -8.61 -11.79
N THR A 118 -5.67 -8.72 -12.49
CA THR A 118 -5.93 -9.80 -13.45
C THR A 118 -4.94 -9.79 -14.61
N THR A 119 -4.48 -8.62 -15.02
CA THR A 119 -3.49 -8.47 -16.11
C THR A 119 -2.07 -8.84 -15.69
N GLU A 120 -1.73 -8.61 -14.42
CA GLU A 120 -0.43 -8.93 -13.81
C GLU A 120 -0.36 -10.40 -13.37
N PHE A 121 -1.51 -11.06 -13.23
CA PHE A 121 -1.62 -12.45 -12.85
C PHE A 121 -1.31 -13.40 -14.01
N ASN A 122 -0.05 -13.85 -14.10
CA ASN A 122 0.41 -14.76 -15.16
C ASN A 122 1.54 -15.70 -14.71
N PRO A 123 1.27 -16.98 -14.36
CA PRO A 123 0.02 -17.52 -13.81
C PRO A 123 -0.13 -17.25 -12.31
N ASP A 124 0.88 -16.60 -11.74
CA ASP A 124 1.02 -16.27 -10.33
C ASP A 124 1.06 -14.75 -10.16
N TYR A 125 0.62 -14.28 -9.00
CA TYR A 125 0.76 -12.90 -8.57
C TYR A 125 1.27 -12.88 -7.14
N ASN A 126 2.21 -11.99 -6.86
CA ASN A 126 2.85 -11.88 -5.56
C ASN A 126 2.77 -10.44 -5.07
N PHE A 127 2.38 -10.27 -3.82
CA PHE A 127 2.50 -9.01 -3.11
C PHE A 127 2.90 -9.24 -1.66
N PHE A 128 3.30 -8.17 -0.98
CA PHE A 128 3.86 -8.25 0.36
C PHE A 128 3.00 -7.49 1.35
N VAL A 129 2.88 -8.03 2.56
CA VAL A 129 2.16 -7.39 3.66
C VAL A 129 3.04 -7.41 4.91
N ARG A 130 2.97 -6.32 5.69
CA ARG A 130 3.78 -6.16 6.90
C ARG A 130 3.14 -6.86 8.09
N GLY A 131 3.98 -7.52 8.90
CA GLY A 131 3.61 -8.12 10.17
C GLY A 131 3.76 -7.19 11.37
N PRO A 132 3.47 -7.68 12.59
CA PRO A 132 3.56 -6.90 13.83
C PRO A 132 4.99 -6.52 14.23
N GLY A 133 5.99 -7.34 13.87
CA GLY A 133 7.39 -7.05 14.13
C GLY A 133 7.98 -6.00 13.18
N MET A 134 8.97 -5.23 13.68
CA MET A 134 9.71 -4.20 12.92
C MET A 134 10.29 -4.74 11.59
N PHE A 135 10.61 -6.03 11.52
CA PHE A 135 11.13 -6.71 10.33
C PHE A 135 10.22 -7.86 9.87
N GLU A 136 8.98 -7.93 10.34
CA GLU A 136 8.12 -9.04 9.97
C GLU A 136 7.42 -8.72 8.65
N SER A 137 7.62 -9.57 7.65
CA SER A 137 6.99 -9.44 6.33
C SER A 137 6.51 -10.80 5.86
N TYR A 138 5.32 -10.78 5.25
CA TYR A 138 4.70 -11.96 4.69
C TYR A 138 4.55 -11.79 3.18
N GLY A 139 4.91 -12.84 2.46
CA GLY A 139 4.64 -13.00 1.04
C GLY A 139 3.23 -13.54 0.86
N ILE A 140 2.45 -12.89 0.02
CA ILE A 140 1.14 -13.37 -0.39
C ILE A 140 1.26 -13.81 -1.84
N ASN A 141 1.33 -15.13 -2.04
CA ASN A 141 1.44 -15.77 -3.34
C ASN A 141 0.06 -16.26 -3.79
N ILE A 142 -0.47 -15.68 -4.86
CA ILE A 142 -1.70 -16.11 -5.52
C ILE A 142 -1.30 -16.94 -6.74
N ARG A 143 -1.81 -18.15 -6.87
CA ARG A 143 -1.62 -19.01 -8.04
C ARG A 143 -2.94 -19.43 -8.64
N LYS A 144 -2.97 -19.55 -9.97
CA LYS A 144 -4.10 -20.19 -10.65
C LYS A 144 -4.08 -21.69 -10.39
N LEU A 145 -5.20 -22.25 -9.96
CA LEU A 145 -5.36 -23.70 -9.89
C LEU A 145 -5.86 -24.18 -11.26
N LEU A 146 -5.19 -25.18 -11.82
CA LEU A 146 -5.61 -25.81 -13.07
C LEU A 146 -6.91 -26.58 -12.83
N GLY A 147 -7.97 -26.22 -13.56
CA GLY A 147 -9.26 -26.88 -13.47
C GLY A 147 -10.34 -26.19 -14.31
N PRO A 148 -11.51 -26.83 -14.46
CA PRO A 148 -12.64 -26.29 -15.23
C PRO A 148 -13.37 -25.13 -14.52
N ILE A 149 -12.92 -24.77 -13.32
CA ILE A 149 -13.60 -23.87 -12.37
C ILE A 149 -12.70 -22.66 -12.11
N ALA A 150 -13.26 -21.47 -11.90
CA ALA A 150 -12.49 -20.29 -11.47
C ALA A 150 -11.90 -20.53 -10.08
N SER A 151 -10.60 -20.84 -10.05
CA SER A 151 -9.95 -21.41 -8.87
C SER A 151 -8.57 -20.79 -8.65
N ILE A 152 -8.33 -20.30 -7.44
CA ILE A 152 -7.02 -19.76 -7.03
C ILE A 152 -6.55 -20.37 -5.70
N SER A 153 -5.24 -20.48 -5.55
CA SER A 153 -4.58 -20.80 -4.28
C SER A 153 -3.85 -19.55 -3.79
N ILE A 154 -4.05 -19.21 -2.53
CA ILE A 154 -3.38 -18.12 -1.83
C ILE A 154 -2.51 -18.75 -0.77
N THR A 155 -1.21 -18.47 -0.80
CA THR A 155 -0.26 -18.90 0.22
C THR A 155 0.27 -17.68 0.95
N ILE A 156 0.14 -17.69 2.27
CA ILE A 156 0.74 -16.72 3.17
C ILE A 156 2.02 -17.35 3.72
N GLU A 157 3.16 -16.82 3.32
CA GLU A 157 4.47 -17.29 3.76
C GLU A 157 5.20 -16.21 4.55
N GLN A 158 5.91 -16.60 5.61
CA GLN A 158 6.84 -15.70 6.27
C GLN A 158 8.11 -15.63 5.45
N LEU A 159 8.52 -14.42 5.06
CA LEU A 159 9.70 -14.26 4.20
C LEU A 159 11.01 -14.16 4.99
N TYR A 160 10.98 -14.10 6.32
CA TYR A 160 12.20 -14.04 7.13
C TYR A 160 12.71 -15.42 7.56
N GLN A 161 13.83 -15.83 6.95
CA GLN A 161 14.72 -16.92 7.33
C GLN A 161 16.10 -16.32 7.65
N GLN A 162 16.52 -16.38 8.92
CA GLN A 162 17.84 -15.95 9.35
C GLN A 162 18.86 -17.06 9.04
N ALA A 163 19.31 -17.19 7.79
CA ALA A 163 20.59 -17.81 7.43
C ALA A 163 20.81 -17.73 5.90
N THR A 164 21.99 -17.22 5.52
CA THR A 164 22.58 -17.19 4.17
C THR A 164 21.84 -16.37 3.09
N GLY A 165 22.24 -15.10 2.99
CA GLY A 165 22.03 -14.29 1.79
C GLY A 165 20.66 -13.61 1.70
N LEU A 166 20.62 -12.30 1.96
CA LEU A 166 19.44 -11.47 1.73
C LEU A 166 19.15 -11.37 0.24
N ILE A 167 18.10 -12.04 -0.24
CA ILE A 167 17.47 -11.72 -1.52
C ILE A 167 15.98 -11.54 -1.26
N LEU A 168 15.59 -10.30 -0.95
CA LEU A 168 14.19 -9.88 -0.97
C LEU A 168 13.81 -9.53 -2.41
N PRO A 169 12.60 -9.87 -2.88
CA PRO A 169 12.07 -9.33 -4.13
C PRO A 169 11.98 -7.79 -4.00
N PRO A 170 12.35 -7.01 -5.03
CA PRO A 170 12.47 -5.56 -4.88
C PRO A 170 11.10 -4.90 -4.63
N GLY A 171 10.94 -4.23 -3.49
CA GLY A 171 9.82 -3.29 -3.25
C GLY A 171 9.99 -2.00 -4.07
N PRO A 172 9.07 -1.03 -3.99
CA PRO A 172 9.28 0.29 -4.58
C PRO A 172 10.57 0.92 -4.04
N ASP A 173 11.33 1.59 -4.90
CA ASP A 173 12.61 2.21 -4.53
C ASP A 173 12.41 3.45 -3.66
N TYR A 174 11.26 4.13 -3.79
CA TYR A 174 10.92 5.31 -3.02
C TYR A 174 9.54 5.14 -2.41
N VAL A 175 9.40 5.46 -1.13
CA VAL A 175 8.13 5.34 -0.39
C VAL A 175 7.94 6.53 0.55
N GLU A 176 6.75 7.10 0.51
CA GLU A 176 6.29 8.17 1.38
C GLU A 176 4.91 7.78 1.91
N GLU A 177 4.83 7.42 3.19
CA GLU A 177 3.59 7.05 3.88
C GLU A 177 3.10 8.23 4.72
N TRP A 178 1.91 8.73 4.45
CA TRP A 178 1.25 9.77 5.23
C TRP A 178 0.23 9.15 6.17
N VAL A 179 0.22 9.58 7.43
CA VAL A 179 -0.74 9.15 8.46
C VAL A 179 -1.33 10.40 9.10
N ASN A 180 -2.67 10.51 9.11
CA ASN A 180 -3.36 11.57 9.81
C ASN A 180 -3.91 11.03 11.14
N GLU A 181 -3.30 11.44 12.24
CA GLU A 181 -3.68 11.11 13.63
C GLU A 181 -4.35 12.30 14.35
N THR A 182 -4.73 13.34 13.62
CA THR A 182 -5.52 14.45 14.18
C THR A 182 -6.91 13.98 14.59
N ARG A 183 -7.57 14.72 15.48
CA ARG A 183 -8.96 14.43 15.88
C ARG A 183 -9.97 14.80 14.81
N GLU A 184 -9.80 15.98 14.20
CA GLU A 184 -10.79 16.58 13.30
C GLU A 184 -10.19 17.15 12.00
N GLY A 185 -8.86 17.24 11.89
CA GLY A 185 -8.18 17.87 10.75
C GLY A 185 -8.32 17.07 9.46
N ILE A 186 -8.77 17.72 8.38
CA ILE A 186 -8.93 17.09 7.05
C ILE A 186 -8.00 17.77 6.06
N PHE A 187 -7.05 17.03 5.53
CA PHE A 187 -6.02 17.56 4.64
C PHE A 187 -6.36 17.25 3.18
N GLU A 188 -6.40 18.25 2.31
CA GLU A 188 -6.60 18.04 0.87
C GLU A 188 -5.26 18.02 0.13
N LEU A 189 -5.00 16.98 -0.66
CA LEU A 189 -3.84 16.90 -1.53
C LEU A 189 -3.94 17.99 -2.60
N LEU A 190 -3.06 18.98 -2.53
CA LEU A 190 -2.97 20.06 -3.51
C LEU A 190 -2.42 19.54 -4.84
N ASP A 191 -1.29 18.85 -4.78
CA ASP A 191 -0.64 18.24 -5.92
C ASP A 191 0.23 17.05 -5.53
N SER A 192 0.48 16.23 -6.54
CA SER A 192 1.40 15.11 -6.49
C SER A 192 2.21 15.04 -7.79
N ALA A 193 3.52 14.90 -7.65
CA ALA A 193 4.42 14.77 -8.79
C ALA A 193 5.25 13.50 -8.67
N ILE A 194 5.45 12.82 -9.81
CA ILE A 194 6.51 11.83 -9.99
C ILE A 194 7.22 12.18 -11.29
N VAL A 195 8.53 12.37 -11.22
CA VAL A 195 9.40 12.66 -12.36
C VAL A 195 10.50 11.61 -12.37
N VAL A 196 10.71 10.95 -13.51
CA VAL A 196 11.78 9.95 -13.68
C VAL A 196 12.53 10.20 -15.00
N PRO A 197 13.78 9.72 -15.16
CA PRO A 197 14.56 9.91 -16.37
C PRO A 197 13.85 9.37 -17.62
N THR A 198 13.91 10.12 -18.72
CA THR A 198 13.02 10.07 -19.89
C THR A 198 13.12 8.85 -20.82
N THR A 199 13.83 7.78 -20.46
CA THR A 199 13.94 6.58 -21.32
C THR A 199 13.04 5.42 -20.90
N GLU A 200 12.54 5.39 -19.65
CA GLU A 200 11.73 4.28 -19.15
C GLU A 200 10.57 4.78 -18.27
N LYS A 201 9.38 4.18 -18.42
CA LYS A 201 8.25 4.46 -17.52
C LYS A 201 8.56 3.86 -16.14
N PRO A 202 8.19 4.53 -15.04
CA PRO A 202 8.34 3.95 -13.71
C PRO A 202 7.57 2.63 -13.63
N SER A 203 8.22 1.59 -13.09
CA SER A 203 7.72 0.20 -13.14
C SER A 203 6.69 -0.11 -12.06
N LYS A 204 6.72 0.66 -10.96
CA LYS A 204 5.76 0.59 -9.85
C LYS A 204 5.39 2.03 -9.53
N VAL A 205 4.11 2.38 -9.57
CA VAL A 205 3.63 3.72 -9.19
C VAL A 205 2.36 3.58 -8.37
N ILE A 206 2.42 4.08 -7.14
CA ILE A 206 1.29 4.30 -6.25
C ILE A 206 1.28 5.80 -6.00
N LYS A 207 0.20 6.48 -6.39
CA LYS A 207 0.08 7.93 -6.24
C LYS A 207 -1.38 8.30 -5.96
N PRO A 208 -1.68 9.04 -4.87
CA PRO A 208 -3.02 9.56 -4.65
C PRO A 208 -3.41 10.58 -5.72
N LYS A 209 -4.71 10.73 -5.98
CA LYS A 209 -5.22 11.69 -6.96
C LYS A 209 -5.20 13.10 -6.37
N ASP A 210 -4.74 14.09 -7.13
CA ASP A 210 -4.80 15.50 -6.75
C ASP A 210 -6.26 15.89 -6.41
N GLY A 211 -6.43 16.64 -5.33
CA GLY A 211 -7.73 16.98 -4.73
C GLY A 211 -8.31 15.90 -3.80
N SER A 212 -7.63 14.76 -3.60
CA SER A 212 -8.05 13.76 -2.61
C SER A 212 -7.88 14.28 -1.17
N ARG A 213 -8.65 13.71 -0.23
CA ARG A 213 -8.64 14.14 1.18
C ARG A 213 -8.11 13.05 2.09
N LEU A 214 -7.19 13.42 2.96
CA LEU A 214 -6.63 12.63 4.05
C LEU A 214 -7.39 12.98 5.34
N TYR A 215 -8.43 12.20 5.64
CA TYR A 215 -9.26 12.35 6.83
C TYR A 215 -8.57 11.81 8.10
N PRO A 216 -9.02 12.21 9.30
CA PRO A 216 -8.59 11.63 10.57
C PRO A 216 -8.60 10.10 10.56
N GLY A 217 -7.54 9.48 11.09
CA GLY A 217 -7.34 8.03 11.16
C GLY A 217 -7.04 7.34 9.81
N ARG A 218 -6.77 8.11 8.75
CA ARG A 218 -6.46 7.56 7.42
C ARG A 218 -5.00 7.73 7.05
N SER A 219 -4.58 6.96 6.05
CA SER A 219 -3.27 7.07 5.43
C SER A 219 -3.34 7.25 3.92
N ALA A 220 -2.27 7.81 3.37
CA ALA A 220 -2.04 7.91 1.93
C ALA A 220 -0.59 7.50 1.63
N VAL A 221 -0.35 6.93 0.44
CA VAL A 221 0.98 6.45 0.06
C VAL A 221 1.35 6.98 -1.31
N LEU A 222 2.52 7.59 -1.40
CA LEU A 222 3.25 7.77 -2.65
C LEU A 222 4.39 6.76 -2.69
N ALA A 223 4.44 5.91 -3.71
CA ALA A 223 5.54 4.97 -3.88
C ALA A 223 5.86 4.79 -5.35
N TRP A 224 7.15 4.75 -5.69
CA TRP A 224 7.56 4.46 -7.05
C TRP A 224 8.89 3.73 -7.14
N SER A 225 9.08 3.06 -8.28
CA SER A 225 10.37 2.54 -8.71
C SER A 225 10.77 3.18 -10.02
N CYS A 226 12.05 3.50 -10.13
CA CYS A 226 12.63 3.89 -11.40
C CYS A 226 13.90 3.06 -11.65
N PRO A 227 14.12 2.62 -12.89
CA PRO A 227 15.40 2.04 -13.30
C PRO A 227 16.52 3.03 -12.99
N ILE A 228 17.69 2.52 -12.58
CA ILE A 228 18.90 3.33 -12.51
C ILE A 228 19.30 3.61 -13.96
N PRO A 229 19.30 4.88 -14.42
CA PRO A 229 19.70 5.19 -15.78
C PRO A 229 21.17 4.83 -16.01
N GLU A 230 21.51 4.30 -17.19
CA GLU A 230 22.92 4.05 -17.60
C GLU A 230 23.74 5.35 -17.72
N GLY A 231 23.09 6.51 -17.74
CA GLY A 231 23.70 7.85 -17.77
C GLY A 231 23.25 8.75 -16.61
N SER A 232 23.40 10.06 -16.78
CA SER A 232 22.90 11.01 -15.78
C SER A 232 21.37 11.09 -15.82
N GLY A 233 20.76 11.24 -14.66
CA GLY A 233 19.32 11.34 -14.52
C GLY A 233 18.90 11.88 -13.16
N TYR A 234 17.61 12.04 -12.99
CA TYR A 234 17.02 12.58 -11.79
C TYR A 234 15.64 11.98 -11.56
N THR A 235 15.33 11.65 -10.32
CA THR A 235 14.02 11.13 -9.91
C THR A 235 13.46 11.94 -8.74
N VAL A 236 12.16 12.20 -8.80
CA VAL A 236 11.40 12.93 -7.78
C VAL A 236 10.08 12.26 -7.54
N GLY A 237 9.67 12.24 -6.27
CA GLY A 237 8.27 12.15 -5.91
C GLY A 237 7.92 13.15 -4.82
N SER A 238 6.72 13.71 -4.86
CA SER A 238 6.24 14.61 -3.81
C SER A 238 4.73 14.53 -3.63
N LEU A 239 4.30 14.74 -2.38
CA LEU A 239 2.93 15.06 -2.00
C LEU A 239 2.92 16.40 -1.24
N ARG A 240 1.99 17.29 -1.62
CA ARG A 240 1.71 18.53 -0.88
C ARG A 240 0.28 18.56 -0.41
N TYR A 241 0.08 18.64 0.90
CA TYR A 241 -1.23 18.70 1.54
C TYR A 241 -1.55 20.12 2.01
N TRP A 242 -2.82 20.44 1.89
CA TRP A 242 -3.45 21.67 2.36
C TRP A 242 -4.29 21.35 3.60
N ALA A 243 -4.00 22.00 4.73
CA ALA A 243 -4.57 21.64 6.03
C ALA A 243 -6.08 21.87 6.19
N ASP A 244 -6.63 22.94 5.59
CA ASP A 244 -8.06 23.17 5.40
C ASP A 244 -8.29 24.31 4.39
N LYS A 245 -9.01 24.07 3.29
CA LYS A 245 -9.32 25.10 2.26
C LYS A 245 -10.28 26.18 2.74
N THR A 246 -10.94 25.99 3.87
CA THR A 246 -11.90 26.97 4.43
C THR A 246 -11.21 28.10 5.22
N ALA A 247 -9.95 27.91 5.61
CA ALA A 247 -9.17 28.94 6.31
C ALA A 247 -8.66 30.02 5.33
N ALA A 248 -8.79 31.29 5.74
CA ALA A 248 -8.45 32.45 4.91
C ALA A 248 -6.94 32.58 4.57
N GLU A 249 -6.07 31.97 5.38
CA GLU A 249 -4.62 31.93 5.17
C GLU A 249 -4.19 30.47 4.96
N GLY A 250 -4.27 30.01 3.72
CA GLY A 250 -3.91 28.64 3.35
C GLY A 250 -2.45 28.33 3.66
N HIS A 251 -2.21 27.40 4.59
CA HIS A 251 -0.88 26.84 4.84
C HIS A 251 -0.79 25.47 4.18
N VAL A 252 0.25 25.28 3.37
CA VAL A 252 0.53 24.03 2.68
C VAL A 252 1.80 23.46 3.26
N PHE A 253 1.83 22.14 3.40
CA PHE A 253 3.03 21.43 3.77
C PHE A 253 3.17 20.19 2.91
N GLY A 254 4.40 19.71 2.75
CA GLY A 254 4.67 18.61 1.85
C GLY A 254 6.00 17.95 2.15
N VAL A 255 6.15 16.75 1.62
CA VAL A 255 7.41 16.03 1.59
C VAL A 255 7.72 15.71 0.14
N ARG A 256 9.02 15.74 -0.17
CA ARG A 256 9.54 15.42 -1.48
C ARG A 256 10.79 14.57 -1.30
N LEU A 257 10.85 13.46 -2.02
CA LEU A 257 12.05 12.64 -2.12
C LEU A 257 12.71 12.92 -3.47
N GLU A 258 13.99 13.24 -3.45
CA GLU A 258 14.79 13.55 -4.63
C GLU A 258 16.03 12.66 -4.67
N GLN A 259 16.42 12.15 -5.85
CA GLN A 259 17.72 11.49 -6.02
C GLN A 259 18.32 11.80 -7.39
N MET A 260 19.59 12.20 -7.38
CA MET A 260 20.36 12.47 -8.58
C MET A 260 21.21 11.25 -8.95
N PHE A 261 21.24 10.94 -10.25
CA PHE A 261 22.09 9.92 -10.85
C PHE A 261 23.13 10.64 -11.69
N ALA A 262 24.41 10.45 -11.40
CA ALA A 262 25.51 11.02 -12.19
C ALA A 262 26.15 9.94 -13.07
N ALA A 263 26.36 10.20 -14.36
CA ALA A 263 27.10 9.28 -15.22
C ALA A 263 28.52 9.06 -14.70
N SER A 264 28.95 7.80 -14.61
CA SER A 264 30.35 7.47 -14.33
C SER A 264 31.23 7.98 -15.47
N THR A 265 32.26 8.75 -15.16
CA THR A 265 33.27 9.21 -16.15
C THR A 265 34.22 8.09 -16.60
N ALA A 266 34.15 6.91 -15.99
CA ALA A 266 34.98 5.76 -16.32
C ALA A 266 34.19 4.70 -17.10
N ALA A 267 34.68 4.33 -18.29
CA ALA A 267 34.09 3.28 -19.13
C ALA A 267 34.00 1.96 -18.36
N GLY A 268 32.81 1.36 -18.31
CA GLY A 268 32.58 0.04 -17.71
C GLY A 268 32.33 -0.01 -16.20
N LYS A 269 32.06 1.13 -15.54
CA LYS A 269 31.58 1.17 -14.15
C LYS A 269 30.16 1.70 -14.07
N GLU A 270 29.29 0.98 -13.36
CA GLU A 270 27.96 1.47 -12.96
C GLU A 270 28.11 2.73 -12.11
N SER A 271 27.27 3.73 -12.35
CA SER A 271 27.19 4.94 -11.56
C SER A 271 26.65 4.63 -10.16
N THR A 272 27.37 5.02 -9.11
CA THR A 272 26.80 5.04 -7.76
C THR A 272 25.94 6.31 -7.65
N PRO A 273 24.61 6.21 -7.48
CA PRO A 273 23.77 7.38 -7.29
C PRO A 273 24.10 8.08 -5.97
N GLU A 274 23.88 9.40 -5.94
CA GLU A 274 23.97 10.16 -4.68
C GLU A 274 22.93 9.63 -3.68
N PRO A 275 23.15 9.74 -2.36
CA PRO A 275 22.13 9.40 -1.39
C PRO A 275 20.83 10.16 -1.68
N PRO A 276 19.65 9.52 -1.57
CA PRO A 276 18.40 10.25 -1.72
C PRO A 276 18.28 11.34 -0.65
N GLN A 277 17.70 12.46 -1.06
CA GLN A 277 17.41 13.61 -0.21
C GLN A 277 15.93 13.60 0.17
N VAL A 278 15.66 14.01 1.41
CA VAL A 278 14.31 14.25 1.91
C VAL A 278 14.16 15.75 2.11
N MET A 279 13.25 16.32 1.34
CA MET A 279 12.95 17.73 1.34
C MET A 279 11.56 17.95 1.93
N ILE A 280 11.39 19.00 2.73
CA ILE A 280 10.09 19.40 3.26
C ILE A 280 9.67 20.76 2.71
N PHE A 281 8.37 20.96 2.67
CA PHE A 281 7.76 22.25 2.39
C PHE A 281 6.83 22.60 3.55
N ASN A 282 6.89 23.85 4.01
CA ASN A 282 5.97 24.40 5.00
C ASN A 282 5.82 25.91 4.73
N GLY A 283 4.71 26.30 4.11
CA GLY A 283 4.52 27.69 3.74
C GLY A 283 3.28 27.97 2.88
N PRO A 284 3.24 29.12 2.20
CA PRO A 284 2.09 29.52 1.40
C PRO A 284 1.96 28.69 0.12
N PRO A 285 0.76 28.51 -0.45
CA PRO A 285 0.49 27.51 -1.48
C PRO A 285 1.26 27.69 -2.79
N PHE A 286 1.66 28.93 -3.08
CA PHE A 286 2.37 29.31 -4.30
C PHE A 286 3.90 29.40 -4.12
N SER A 287 4.42 29.04 -2.94
CA SER A 287 5.87 28.92 -2.73
C SER A 287 6.37 27.55 -3.19
N PHE A 288 7.62 27.53 -3.64
CA PHE A 288 8.33 26.33 -4.11
C PHE A 288 9.69 26.15 -3.43
N LEU A 289 9.89 26.81 -2.28
CA LEU A 289 11.13 26.69 -1.51
C LEU A 289 11.04 25.47 -0.61
N TRP A 290 11.79 24.43 -0.97
CA TRP A 290 11.92 23.20 -0.19
C TRP A 290 13.16 23.29 0.70
N GLU A 291 13.04 22.81 1.94
CA GLU A 291 14.12 22.71 2.91
C GLU A 291 14.66 21.28 2.94
N ASP A 292 15.97 21.11 2.81
CA ASP A 292 16.63 19.79 2.94
C ASP A 292 16.76 19.43 4.42
N VAL A 293 16.12 18.34 4.82
CA VAL A 293 16.15 17.81 6.20
C VAL A 293 16.87 16.46 6.28
N THR A 294 17.57 16.06 5.22
CA THR A 294 18.22 14.75 5.10
C THR A 294 19.22 14.53 6.21
N LYS A 295 20.01 15.56 6.56
CA LYS A 295 21.04 15.45 7.59
C LYS A 295 20.43 15.22 8.96
N GLU A 296 19.39 15.96 9.30
CA GLU A 296 18.66 15.85 10.56
C GLU A 296 17.97 14.49 10.67
N LEU A 297 17.33 14.02 9.60
CA LEU A 297 16.72 12.69 9.53
C LEU A 297 17.74 11.57 9.69
N MET A 298 18.94 11.71 9.11
CA MET A 298 20.00 10.71 9.26
C MET A 298 20.60 10.67 10.67
N LEU A 299 20.62 11.81 11.37
CA LEU A 299 21.15 11.90 12.74
C LEU A 299 20.14 11.43 13.78
N ASN A 300 18.86 11.79 13.62
CA ASN A 300 17.84 11.63 14.66
C ASN A 300 16.76 10.60 14.30
N ASN A 301 16.83 9.98 13.12
CA ASN A 301 15.78 9.14 12.51
C ASN A 301 14.41 9.81 12.38
N SER A 302 14.30 11.09 12.75
CA SER A 302 13.06 11.84 12.75
C SER A 302 13.36 13.34 12.63
N TYR A 303 12.43 14.07 12.01
CA TYR A 303 12.42 15.51 11.92
C TYR A 303 10.99 15.99 12.17
N THR A 304 10.79 16.92 13.09
CA THR A 304 9.46 17.42 13.46
C THR A 304 9.38 18.93 13.23
N PHE A 305 8.29 19.37 12.60
CA PHE A 305 8.00 20.79 12.40
C PHE A 305 6.54 21.10 12.70
N LYS A 306 6.27 22.37 13.02
CA LYS A 306 4.93 22.86 13.31
C LYS A 306 4.34 23.53 12.07
N VAL A 307 3.13 23.12 11.70
CA VAL A 307 2.34 23.77 10.65
C VAL A 307 1.33 24.67 11.36
N LYS A 308 1.52 25.99 11.22
CA LYS A 308 0.62 26.96 11.85
C LYS A 308 -0.68 27.07 11.07
N HIS A 309 -1.80 26.90 11.76
CA HIS A 309 -3.11 27.01 11.14
C HIS A 309 -4.13 27.54 12.15
N ASN A 310 -5.08 28.35 11.70
CA ASN A 310 -6.07 28.97 12.57
C ASN A 310 -7.39 28.18 12.47
N PRO A 311 -7.93 27.63 13.57
CA PRO A 311 -7.55 27.84 14.98
C PRO A 311 -6.60 26.81 15.59
N VAL A 312 -6.20 25.77 14.85
CA VAL A 312 -5.41 24.64 15.37
C VAL A 312 -4.06 24.57 14.67
N ASP A 313 -2.97 24.56 15.43
CA ASP A 313 -1.65 24.20 14.89
C ASP A 313 -1.51 22.69 14.78
N TYR A 314 -0.80 22.21 13.76
CA TYR A 314 -0.49 20.79 13.59
C TYR A 314 1.00 20.52 13.84
N ILE A 315 1.31 19.34 14.38
CA ILE A 315 2.67 18.83 14.50
C ILE A 315 2.85 17.76 13.42
N VAL A 316 3.84 17.97 12.55
CA VAL A 316 4.19 17.03 11.48
C VAL A 316 5.54 16.43 11.79
N THR A 317 5.58 15.10 11.90
CA THR A 317 6.80 14.33 12.15
C THR A 317 7.11 13.49 10.92
N VAL A 318 8.29 13.72 10.33
CA VAL A 318 8.86 12.90 9.26
C VAL A 318 9.83 11.92 9.92
N GLU A 319 9.62 10.62 9.72
CA GLU A 319 10.45 9.56 10.27
C GLU A 319 11.15 8.82 9.14
N ASN A 320 12.43 8.56 9.33
CA ASN A 320 13.22 7.78 8.40
C ASN A 320 12.93 6.28 8.59
N LEU A 321 12.49 5.62 7.52
CA LEU A 321 12.23 4.18 7.49
C LEU A 321 13.35 3.37 6.82
N MET A 322 14.50 3.99 6.50
CA MET A 322 15.64 3.36 5.82
C MET A 322 16.21 2.13 6.54
N SER A 323 16.04 2.01 7.85
CA SER A 323 16.44 0.82 8.60
C SER A 323 15.49 -0.38 8.40
N ILE A 324 14.31 -0.17 7.79
CA ILE A 324 13.19 -1.11 7.73
C ILE A 324 12.76 -1.41 6.26
N HIS A 325 13.17 -0.58 5.31
CA HIS A 325 12.89 -0.71 3.88
C HIS A 325 14.19 -0.97 3.09
N PHE A 326 14.17 -1.96 2.19
CA PHE A 326 15.20 -2.12 1.14
C PHE A 326 15.00 -1.13 -0.03
N SER A 327 14.13 -0.15 0.17
CA SER A 327 13.91 0.99 -0.71
C SER A 327 15.12 1.92 -0.64
N ARG A 328 15.46 2.57 -1.74
CA ARG A 328 16.47 3.63 -1.78
C ARG A 328 16.15 4.75 -0.80
N CYS A 329 14.87 5.10 -0.67
CA CYS A 329 14.37 6.04 0.33
C CYS A 329 12.99 5.62 0.83
N ALA A 330 12.76 5.69 2.14
CA ALA A 330 11.44 5.46 2.70
C ALA A 330 11.21 6.36 3.91
N VAL A 331 10.09 7.08 3.92
CA VAL A 331 9.71 7.97 5.02
C VAL A 331 8.26 7.75 5.44
N ARG A 332 7.99 7.96 6.72
CA ARG A 332 6.63 8.12 7.26
C ARG A 332 6.44 9.57 7.67
N VAL A 333 5.28 10.13 7.35
CA VAL A 333 4.85 11.49 7.68
C VAL A 333 3.61 11.38 8.54
N THR A 334 3.74 11.67 9.83
CA THR A 334 2.64 11.60 10.80
C THR A 334 2.18 13.01 11.14
N ILE A 335 0.88 13.27 11.02
CA ILE A 335 0.26 14.55 11.35
C ILE A 335 -0.57 14.38 12.62
N THR A 336 -0.31 15.22 13.63
CA THR A 336 -1.01 15.20 14.92
C THR A 336 -1.49 16.60 15.29
N ASP A 337 -2.48 16.67 16.18
CA ASP A 337 -2.91 17.95 16.75
C ASP A 337 -1.78 18.56 17.59
N GLY A 338 -1.51 19.85 17.39
CA GLY A 338 -0.61 20.59 18.27
C GLY A 338 -1.25 20.73 19.65
N MET A 339 -0.55 20.30 20.70
CA MET A 339 -0.99 20.58 22.05
C MET A 339 -1.09 22.11 22.26
N CYS A 340 -2.27 22.58 22.68
CA CYS A 340 -2.49 23.95 23.14
C CYS A 340 -1.72 24.23 24.43
#